data_AF-A0A924FJT8-F1
#
_entry.id   AF-A0A924FJT8-F1
#
_cell.length_a   1.000
_cell.length_b   1.000
_cell.length_c   1.000
_cell.angle_alpha   90.00
_cell.angle_beta   90.00
_cell.angle_gamma   90.00
#
_symmetry.space_group_name_H-M   'P 1'
#
loop_
_entity.id
_entity.type
_entity.pdbx_description
1 polymer ?
#
loop_
_entity_poly.entity_id
_entity_poly.type
_entity_poly.pdbx_seq_one_letter_code
_entity_poly.pdbx_strand_id
1 'polypeptide(L)'
;MTRIPTLRIRLAIAGLTLLQAGCSTPQGAVAHEHYDPAYLNEEAVDALAAGDRGTARILLERAALLAPADALVTENLAALKVGGVLRKNPKQCPSGP
;
A
#
# COMPACT_ATOMS: atom_id res chain seq x y z
N MET A 1 -18.15 2.31 -70.57
CA MET A 1 -17.05 1.62 -69.86
C MET A 1 -16.37 2.69 -69.04
N THR A 2 -16.31 2.73 -67.69
CA THR A 2 -16.15 1.68 -66.66
C THR A 2 -16.74 2.21 -65.33
N ARG A 3 -17.43 1.34 -64.59
CA ARG A 3 -18.06 1.62 -63.29
C ARG A 3 -16.99 1.63 -62.19
N ILE A 4 -16.97 2.66 -61.34
CA ILE A 4 -16.14 2.71 -60.13
C ILE A 4 -16.93 2.05 -59.00
N PRO A 5 -16.54 0.85 -58.50
CA PRO A 5 -17.28 0.18 -57.45
C PRO A 5 -17.02 0.84 -56.09
N THR A 6 -18.12 1.18 -55.44
CA THR A 6 -18.23 1.69 -54.08
C THR A 6 -17.76 0.62 -53.09
N LEU A 7 -16.49 0.69 -52.65
CA LEU A 7 -15.97 -0.24 -51.65
C LEU A 7 -16.37 0.23 -50.25
N ARG A 8 -17.52 -0.25 -49.78
CA ARG A 8 -17.98 -0.12 -48.38
C ARG A 8 -17.09 -0.98 -47.48
N ILE A 9 -16.06 -0.38 -46.90
CA ILE A 9 -15.27 -1.02 -45.85
C ILE A 9 -16.10 -1.00 -44.57
N ARG A 10 -16.85 -2.09 -44.33
CA ARG A 10 -17.43 -2.39 -43.02
C ARG A 10 -16.32 -2.96 -42.15
N LEU A 11 -15.63 -2.09 -41.42
CA LEU A 11 -14.67 -2.52 -40.42
C LEU A 11 -15.45 -3.04 -39.20
N ALA A 12 -15.62 -4.36 -39.16
CA ALA A 12 -16.19 -5.07 -38.03
C ALA A 12 -15.24 -4.95 -36.84
N ILE A 13 -15.61 -4.14 -35.85
CA ILE A 13 -14.93 -4.10 -34.54
C ILE A 13 -15.49 -5.27 -33.74
N ALA A 14 -14.96 -6.46 -34.01
CA ALA A 14 -15.14 -7.64 -33.18
C ALA A 14 -13.87 -7.82 -32.35
N GLY A 15 -14.05 -7.85 -31.03
CA GLY A 15 -13.07 -8.43 -30.12
C GLY A 15 -12.15 -7.44 -29.44
N LEU A 16 -12.62 -6.86 -28.32
CA LEU A 16 -11.79 -6.78 -27.12
C LEU A 16 -12.71 -6.72 -25.89
N THR A 17 -13.31 -7.86 -25.57
CA THR A 17 -13.76 -8.18 -24.21
C THR A 17 -12.52 -8.34 -23.34
N LEU A 18 -12.12 -7.29 -22.64
CA LEU A 18 -11.26 -7.41 -21.47
C LEU A 18 -12.03 -6.85 -20.27
N LEU A 19 -12.39 -7.78 -19.40
CA LEU A 19 -12.69 -7.58 -18.00
C LEU A 19 -11.83 -6.43 -17.43
N GLN A 20 -12.46 -5.33 -17.03
CA GLN A 20 -12.06 -4.69 -15.80
C GLN A 20 -13.21 -4.84 -14.82
N ALA A 21 -13.12 -5.95 -14.10
CA ALA A 21 -13.74 -6.14 -12.81
C ALA A 21 -13.51 -4.90 -11.94
N GLY A 22 -14.54 -4.53 -11.20
CA GLY A 22 -14.64 -3.27 -10.50
C GLY A 22 -13.42 -2.92 -9.66
N CYS A 23 -12.95 -1.69 -9.84
CA CYS A 23 -12.48 -0.91 -8.70
C CYS A 23 -13.72 -0.26 -8.09
N SER A 24 -14.53 -1.05 -7.38
CA SER A 24 -15.31 -0.51 -6.28
C SER A 24 -14.29 0.03 -5.29
N THR A 25 -13.92 1.30 -5.41
CA THR A 25 -13.25 2.00 -4.32
C THR A 25 -14.23 2.00 -3.15
N PRO A 26 -13.95 1.31 -2.03
CA PRO A 26 -14.73 1.54 -0.83
C PRO A 26 -14.41 2.97 -0.36
N GLN A 27 -15.21 3.93 -0.82
CA GLN A 27 -15.36 5.22 -0.18
C GLN A 27 -16.06 4.97 1.15
N GLY A 28 -15.29 4.75 2.21
CA GLY A 28 -15.89 4.59 3.54
C GLY A 28 -15.12 3.80 4.60
N ALA A 29 -13.79 3.66 4.55
CA ALA A 29 -13.03 3.07 5.65
C ALA A 29 -12.15 4.15 6.34
N VAL A 30 -12.75 4.79 7.34
CA VAL A 30 -12.12 5.30 8.58
C VAL A 30 -10.73 5.93 8.44
N ALA A 31 -10.67 7.21 8.04
CA ALA A 31 -9.46 8.02 8.07
C ALA A 31 -9.10 8.50 9.50
N HIS A 32 -9.09 7.61 10.50
CA HIS A 32 -8.84 8.00 11.89
C HIS A 32 -7.60 7.38 12.56
N GLU A 33 -6.87 6.46 11.91
CA GLU A 33 -5.73 5.76 12.55
C GLU A 33 -4.39 5.88 11.80
N HIS A 34 -4.35 6.49 10.61
CA HIS A 34 -3.14 6.57 9.76
C HIS A 34 -1.97 7.43 10.30
N TYR A 35 -2.18 8.18 11.37
CA TYR A 35 -1.18 9.08 11.95
C TYR A 35 -0.81 8.74 13.39
N ASP A 36 -1.22 7.58 13.90
CA ASP A 36 -0.72 7.10 15.19
C ASP A 36 0.70 6.51 15.01
N PRO A 37 1.73 7.03 15.70
CA PRO A 37 3.09 6.51 15.61
C PRO A 37 3.19 5.03 15.99
N ALA A 38 2.33 4.55 16.89
CA ALA A 38 2.34 3.14 17.29
C ALA A 38 1.77 2.25 16.18
N TYR A 39 0.64 2.63 15.57
CA TYR A 39 0.11 1.97 14.37
C TYR A 39 1.11 1.96 13.20
N LEU A 40 1.75 3.11 12.91
CA LEU A 40 2.79 3.19 11.86
C LEU A 40 3.97 2.24 12.12
N ASN A 41 4.34 2.05 13.39
CA ASN A 41 5.37 1.10 13.78
C ASN A 41 4.93 -0.36 13.52
N GLU A 42 3.66 -0.70 13.76
CA GLU A 42 3.14 -2.04 13.47
C GLU A 42 3.11 -2.34 11.97
N GLU A 43 2.58 -1.41 11.17
CA GLU A 43 2.58 -1.50 9.72
C GLU A 43 4.01 -1.64 9.17
N ALA A 44 5.01 -1.00 9.80
CA ALA A 44 6.40 -1.17 9.42
C ALA A 44 6.93 -2.58 9.71
N VAL A 45 6.52 -3.19 10.83
CA VAL A 45 6.86 -4.58 11.15
C VAL A 45 6.26 -5.52 10.11
N ASP A 46 5.00 -5.31 9.75
CA ASP A 46 4.29 -6.16 8.78
C ASP A 46 4.84 -5.98 7.36
N ALA A 47 5.17 -4.75 6.96
CA ALA A 47 5.86 -4.47 5.70
C ALA A 47 7.22 -5.17 5.63
N LEU A 48 8.01 -5.14 6.72
CA LEU A 48 9.29 -5.85 6.74
C LEU A 48 9.11 -7.37 6.69
N ALA A 49 8.11 -7.92 7.38
CA ALA A 49 7.77 -9.34 7.32
C ALA A 49 7.37 -9.79 5.90
N ALA A 50 6.72 -8.90 5.14
CA ALA A 50 6.42 -9.10 3.72
C ALA A 50 7.64 -8.91 2.79
N GLY A 51 8.81 -8.54 3.32
CA GLY A 51 10.03 -8.27 2.56
C GLY A 51 10.12 -6.84 2.00
N ASP A 52 9.15 -5.98 2.27
CA ASP A 52 9.14 -4.58 1.85
C ASP A 52 9.86 -3.69 2.86
N ARG A 53 11.19 -3.75 2.79
CA ARG A 53 12.08 -2.92 3.61
C ARG A 53 11.95 -1.43 3.31
N GLY A 54 11.56 -1.05 2.09
CA GLY A 54 11.41 0.34 1.68
C GLY A 54 10.23 1.00 2.39
N THR A 55 9.09 0.34 2.36
CA THR A 55 7.88 0.77 3.06
C THR A 55 8.09 0.77 4.57
N ALA A 56 8.71 -0.27 5.14
CA ALA A 56 9.03 -0.30 6.56
C ALA A 56 9.86 0.90 7.01
N ARG A 57 10.83 1.34 6.19
CA ARG A 57 11.64 2.53 6.48
C ARG A 57 10.79 3.80 6.50
N ILE A 58 9.99 4.02 5.47
CA ILE A 58 9.16 5.23 5.33
C ILE A 58 8.20 5.36 6.52
N LEU A 59 7.58 4.25 6.92
CA LEU A 59 6.65 4.21 8.04
C LEU A 59 7.35 4.53 9.37
N LEU A 60 8.52 3.95 9.65
CA LEU A 60 9.29 4.25 10.86
C LEU A 60 9.85 5.68 10.89
N GLU A 61 10.33 6.21 9.75
CA GLU A 61 10.76 7.60 9.66
C GLU A 61 9.59 8.56 9.95
N ARG A 62 8.39 8.24 9.44
CA ARG A 62 7.19 9.02 9.72
C ARG A 62 6.78 8.92 11.20
N ALA A 63 6.81 7.73 11.78
CA ALA A 63 6.54 7.53 13.20
C ALA A 63 7.51 8.32 14.08
N ALA A 64 8.81 8.35 13.71
CA ALA A 64 9.83 9.09 14.43
C ALA A 64 9.64 10.61 14.35
N LEU A 65 9.08 11.12 13.24
CA LEU A 65 8.71 12.54 13.13
C LEU A 65 7.53 12.90 14.04
N LEU A 66 6.59 11.98 14.24
CA LEU A 66 5.39 12.20 15.07
C LEU A 66 5.66 12.02 16.56
N ALA A 67 6.52 11.05 16.93
CA ALA A 67 6.90 10.76 18.30
C ALA A 67 8.43 10.55 18.42
N PRO A 68 9.22 11.64 18.36
CA PRO A 68 10.69 11.55 18.37
C PRO A 68 11.28 11.02 19.69
N ALA A 69 10.51 11.06 20.78
CA ALA A 69 10.91 10.52 22.08
C ALA A 69 10.43 9.07 22.29
N ASP A 70 9.77 8.45 21.31
CA ASP A 70 9.34 7.06 21.41
C ASP A 70 10.54 6.11 21.28
N ALA A 71 10.83 5.40 22.37
CA ALA A 71 11.95 4.48 22.45
C ALA A 71 11.80 3.30 21.49
N LEU A 72 10.58 2.78 21.32
CA LEU A 72 10.33 1.62 20.46
C LEU A 72 10.54 1.97 18.99
N VAL A 73 10.01 3.12 18.55
CA VAL A 73 10.22 3.62 17.18
C VAL A 73 11.71 3.85 16.91
N THR A 74 12.43 4.43 17.88
CA THR A 74 13.88 4.66 17.78
C THR A 74 14.67 3.36 17.68
N GLU A 75 14.36 2.38 18.54
CA GLU A 75 14.95 1.04 18.51
C GLU A 75 14.70 0.35 17.17
N ASN A 76 13.47 0.38 16.68
CA ASN A 76 13.10 -0.24 15.41
C ASN A 76 13.74 0.45 14.21
N LEU A 77 13.86 1.77 14.22
CA LEU A 77 14.57 2.49 13.16
C LEU A 77 16.07 2.13 13.16
N ALA A 78 16.68 1.95 14.33
CA ALA A 78 18.06 1.47 14.44
C ALA A 78 18.22 0.01 13.99
N ALA A 79 17.32 -0.87 14.43
CA ALA A 79 17.28 -2.27 14.02
C ALA A 79 17.11 -2.39 12.50
N LEU A 80 16.21 -1.59 11.91
CA LEU A 80 16.03 -1.56 10.46
C LEU A 80 17.36 -1.20 9.78
N LYS A 81 18.08 -0.17 10.21
CA LYS A 81 19.36 0.24 9.57
C LYS A 81 20.40 -0.88 9.53
N VAL A 82 20.50 -1.69 10.59
CA VAL A 82 21.48 -2.79 10.67
C VAL A 82 20.97 -4.13 10.12
N GLY A 83 19.73 -4.19 9.65
CA GLY A 83 19.13 -5.43 9.13
C GLY A 83 18.61 -6.38 10.21
N GLY A 84 18.30 -5.85 11.39
CA GLY A 84 17.70 -6.59 12.49
C GLY A 84 16.18 -6.78 12.36
N VAL A 85 15.61 -7.39 13.40
CA VAL A 85 14.17 -7.67 13.52
C VAL A 85 13.48 -6.51 14.23
N LEU A 86 12.30 -6.11 13.72
CA LEU A 86 11.48 -5.06 14.33
C LEU A 86 10.54 -5.63 15.39
N ARG A 87 10.18 -4.81 16.37
CA ARG A 87 9.32 -5.17 17.50
C ARG A 87 7.95 -4.48 17.40
N LYS A 88 6.88 -5.23 17.66
CA LYS A 88 5.52 -4.66 17.79
C LYS A 88 5.33 -3.99 19.15
N ASN A 89 4.34 -3.10 19.23
CA ASN A 89 4.01 -2.42 20.48
C ASN A 89 3.22 -3.37 21.39
N PRO A 90 3.71 -3.71 22.59
CA PRO A 90 3.01 -4.65 23.47
C PRO A 90 1.68 -4.12 24.02
N LYS A 91 1.41 -2.81 23.89
CA LYS A 91 0.20 -2.16 24.42
C LYS A 91 -0.94 -2.09 23.42
N GLN A 92 -0.69 -2.36 22.14
CA GLN A 92 -1.74 -2.52 21.14
C GLN A 92 -2.25 -3.95 21.24
N CYS A 93 -3.42 -4.13 21.86
CA CYS A 93 -4.17 -5.37 21.75
C CYS A 93 -4.45 -5.64 20.27
N PRO A 94 -4.43 -6.90 19.81
CA PRO A 94 -4.86 -7.22 18.46
C PRO A 94 -6.30 -6.72 18.31
N SER A 95 -6.49 -5.70 17.47
CA SER A 95 -7.79 -5.31 16.95
C SER A 95 -8.24 -6.45 16.04
N GLY A 96 -8.87 -7.46 16.62
CA GLY A 96 -9.61 -8.48 15.88
C GLY A 96 -11.11 -8.25 16.03
N PRO A 97 -11.95 -8.96 15.25
CA PRO A 97 -11.73 -9.62 13.95
C PRO A 97 -12.05 -8.72 12.74
#